data_AF-A0AAV1Z9J5-F1
#
_entry.id   AF-A0AAV1Z9J5-F1
#
_cell.length_a   1.000
_cell.length_b   1.000
_cell.length_c   1.000
_cell.angle_alpha   90.00
_cell.angle_beta   90.00
_cell.angle_gamma   90.00
#
_symmetry.space_group_name_H-M   'P 1'
#
loop_
_entity.id
_entity.type
_entity.pdbx_description
1 polymer ?
#
loop_
_entity_poly.entity_id
_entity_poly.type
_entity_poly.pdbx_seq_one_letter_code
_entity_poly.pdbx_strand_id
1 'polypeptide(L)'
;MKNCFTAMQKKVFNHVVQGARQFLLELCLPGSIQETYLIHSPCYKNVSLSETKCGPKYRHLIHLSEKVEQKDVDDSLRESCCAFNDLVQCKHLHVRQDCGQEASYFLQQHLDRISNSLIHEHCEHYMYDINSCAKSSVAKYFSQLTYLTISLVWFTSISF
;
A
#
# COMPACT_ATOMS: atom_id res chain seq x y z
N MET A 1 29.04 17.00 -3.78
CA MET A 1 27.75 16.33 -4.07
C MET A 1 27.08 15.97 -2.75
N LYS A 2 25.82 16.36 -2.53
CA LYS A 2 25.05 15.86 -1.38
C LYS A 2 24.54 14.47 -1.72
N ASN A 3 24.87 13.48 -0.89
CA ASN A 3 24.33 12.13 -1.04
C ASN A 3 22.93 12.08 -0.42
N CYS A 4 21.95 11.54 -1.14
CA CYS A 4 20.58 11.37 -0.62
C CYS A 4 20.48 10.28 0.45
N PHE A 5 21.45 9.36 0.50
CA PHE A 5 21.47 8.22 1.43
C PHE A 5 22.86 8.04 2.05
N THR A 6 22.89 7.54 3.29
CA THR A 6 24.09 6.93 3.89
C THR A 6 24.43 5.61 3.18
N ALA A 7 25.63 5.08 3.43
CA ALA A 7 26.05 3.79 2.86
C ALA A 7 25.08 2.65 3.23
N MET A 8 24.62 2.62 4.49
CA MET A 8 23.66 1.62 4.95
C MET A 8 22.29 1.81 4.30
N GLN A 9 21.76 3.04 4.30
CA GLN A 9 20.47 3.35 3.66
C GLN A 9 20.48 2.99 2.17
N LYS A 10 21.59 3.24 1.47
CA LYS A 10 21.75 2.86 0.07
C LYS A 10 21.70 1.34 -0.12
N LYS A 11 22.31 0.57 0.78
CA LYS A 11 22.29 -0.90 0.73
C LYS A 11 20.87 -1.44 0.93
N VAL A 12 20.17 -0.95 1.95
CA VAL A 12 18.76 -1.32 2.23
C VAL A 12 17.86 -0.96 1.06
N PHE A 13 17.93 0.29 0.58
CA PHE A 13 17.11 0.74 -0.55
C PHE A 13 17.35 -0.10 -1.80
N ASN A 14 18.62 -0.36 -2.15
CA ASN A 14 18.95 -1.16 -3.32
C ASN A 14 18.46 -2.61 -3.21
N HIS A 15 18.40 -3.16 -1.99
CA HIS A 15 17.85 -4.48 -1.74
C HIS A 15 16.34 -4.50 -1.98
N VAL A 16 15.61 -3.59 -1.31
CA VAL A 16 14.14 -3.47 -1.38
C VAL A 16 13.66 -3.32 -2.81
N VAL A 17 14.34 -2.51 -3.62
CA VAL A 17 13.90 -2.20 -5.00
C VAL A 17 14.48 -3.13 -6.07
N GLN A 18 15.30 -4.12 -5.70
CA GLN A 18 16.02 -4.95 -6.67
C GLN A 18 15.07 -5.68 -7.64
N GLY A 19 14.08 -6.40 -7.09
CA GLY A 19 13.11 -7.15 -7.87
C GLY A 19 12.28 -6.26 -8.78
N ALA A 20 11.82 -5.11 -8.26
CA ALA A 20 11.09 -4.10 -9.02
C ALA A 20 11.92 -3.54 -10.18
N ARG A 21 13.19 -3.19 -9.94
CA ARG A 21 14.10 -2.69 -10.99
C ARG A 21 14.32 -3.72 -12.09
N GLN A 22 14.54 -4.98 -11.72
CA GLN A 22 14.79 -6.02 -12.69
C GLN A 22 13.55 -6.27 -13.57
N PHE A 23 12.36 -6.33 -12.98
CA PHE A 23 11.12 -6.45 -13.73
C PHE A 23 10.88 -5.25 -14.65
N LEU A 24 11.10 -4.02 -14.17
CA LEU A 24 10.99 -2.81 -15.00
C LEU A 24 11.92 -2.85 -16.22
N LEU A 25 13.15 -3.35 -16.07
CA LEU A 25 14.08 -3.51 -17.18
C LEU A 25 13.56 -4.53 -18.21
N GLU A 26 12.99 -5.64 -17.76
CA GLU A 26 12.40 -6.67 -18.63
C GLU A 26 11.18 -6.16 -19.41
N LEU A 27 10.42 -5.21 -18.85
CA LEU A 27 9.33 -4.53 -19.57
C LEU A 27 9.83 -3.61 -20.68
N CYS A 28 11.07 -3.10 -20.59
CA CYS A 28 11.65 -2.18 -21.57
C CYS A 28 12.35 -2.90 -22.73
N LEU A 29 12.65 -4.20 -22.59
CA LEU A 29 13.35 -4.98 -23.59
C LEU A 29 12.37 -5.90 -24.35
N PRO A 30 12.54 -6.08 -25.67
CA PRO A 30 11.76 -7.06 -26.42
C PRO A 30 11.90 -8.46 -25.84
N GLY A 31 10.77 -9.13 -25.64
CA GLY A 31 10.71 -10.49 -25.09
C GLY A 31 9.33 -10.82 -24.56
N SER A 32 9.15 -12.08 -24.14
CA SER A 32 7.85 -12.61 -23.70
C SER A 32 7.22 -11.80 -22.56
N ILE A 33 8.02 -11.34 -21.59
CA ILE A 33 7.53 -10.55 -20.46
C ILE A 33 6.94 -9.22 -20.93
N GLN A 34 7.63 -8.52 -21.83
CA GLN A 34 7.13 -7.27 -22.41
C GLN A 34 5.86 -7.53 -23.22
N GLU A 35 5.86 -8.52 -24.11
CA GLU A 35 4.73 -8.85 -24.97
C GLU A 35 3.47 -9.19 -24.14
N THR A 36 3.60 -10.07 -23.15
CA THR A 36 2.49 -10.44 -22.26
C THR A 36 2.03 -9.25 -21.42
N TYR A 37 2.95 -8.43 -20.90
CA TYR A 37 2.57 -7.22 -20.16
C TYR A 37 1.79 -6.25 -21.05
N LEU A 38 2.23 -6.00 -22.29
CA LEU A 38 1.56 -5.07 -23.20
C LEU A 38 0.12 -5.50 -23.48
N ILE A 39 -0.14 -6.80 -23.65
CA ILE A 39 -1.48 -7.37 -23.82
C ILE A 39 -2.39 -7.02 -22.62
N HIS A 40 -1.90 -7.19 -21.38
CA HIS A 40 -2.72 -7.01 -20.18
C HIS A 40 -2.72 -5.59 -19.60
N SER A 41 -1.74 -4.76 -19.98
CA SER A 41 -1.52 -3.42 -19.42
C SER A 41 -2.74 -2.49 -19.48
N PRO A 42 -3.59 -2.48 -20.54
CA PRO A 42 -4.78 -1.62 -20.55
C PRO A 42 -5.76 -1.99 -19.44
N CYS A 43 -5.98 -3.30 -19.22
CA CYS A 43 -6.87 -3.76 -18.15
C CYS A 43 -6.29 -3.47 -16.76
N TYR A 44 -5.00 -3.72 -16.56
CA TYR A 44 -4.32 -3.39 -15.29
C TYR A 44 -4.42 -1.90 -14.95
N LYS A 45 -4.26 -1.03 -15.95
CA LYS A 45 -4.44 0.42 -15.78
C LYS A 45 -5.86 0.75 -15.34
N ASN A 46 -6.87 0.18 -15.99
CA ASN A 46 -8.27 0.42 -15.64
C ASN A 46 -8.60 -0.05 -14.21
N VAL A 47 -8.09 -1.22 -13.80
CA VAL A 47 -8.23 -1.70 -12.42
C VAL A 47 -7.55 -0.76 -11.43
N SER A 48 -6.33 -0.32 -11.74
CA SER A 48 -5.50 0.50 -10.85
C SER A 48 -6.01 1.93 -10.69
N LEU A 49 -6.66 2.49 -11.71
CA LEU A 49 -7.12 3.89 -11.72
C LEU A 49 -8.63 4.05 -11.46
N SER A 50 -9.40 2.96 -11.45
CA SER A 50 -10.84 3.03 -11.20
C SER A 50 -11.16 3.39 -9.74
N GLU A 51 -12.02 4.40 -9.56
CA GLU A 51 -12.51 4.85 -8.24
C GLU A 51 -13.25 3.77 -7.46
N THR A 52 -13.94 2.89 -8.17
CA THR A 52 -14.72 1.79 -7.56
C THR A 52 -13.90 0.52 -7.35
N LYS A 53 -12.61 0.52 -7.73
CA LYS A 53 -11.70 -0.62 -7.62
C LYS A 53 -10.48 -0.24 -6.79
N CYS A 54 -9.29 -0.18 -7.42
CA CYS A 54 -8.02 0.01 -6.72
C CYS A 54 -7.53 1.45 -6.69
N GLY A 55 -8.19 2.38 -7.40
CA GLY A 55 -7.84 3.80 -7.42
C GLY A 55 -7.67 4.43 -6.04
N PRO A 56 -8.61 4.24 -5.09
CA PRO A 56 -8.47 4.79 -3.74
C PRO A 56 -7.25 4.25 -2.99
N LYS A 57 -6.98 2.94 -3.09
CA LYS A 57 -5.82 2.30 -2.43
C LYS A 57 -4.50 2.76 -3.05
N TYR A 58 -4.47 2.89 -4.39
CA TYR A 58 -3.31 3.37 -5.13
C TYR A 58 -2.95 4.80 -4.71
N ARG A 59 -3.92 5.72 -4.71
CA ARG A 59 -3.68 7.11 -4.28
C ARG A 59 -3.28 7.20 -2.81
N HIS A 60 -3.89 6.40 -1.95
CA HIS A 60 -3.51 6.36 -0.54
C HIS A 60 -2.04 5.99 -0.36
N LEU A 61 -1.57 4.95 -1.04
CA LEU A 61 -0.16 4.55 -1.01
C LEU A 61 0.78 5.66 -1.52
N ILE A 62 0.44 6.32 -2.63
CA ILE A 62 1.24 7.44 -3.16
C ILE A 62 1.31 8.60 -2.14
N HIS A 63 0.18 8.97 -1.56
CA HIS A 63 0.11 10.03 -0.55
C HIS A 63 0.95 9.73 0.70
N LEU A 64 1.04 8.47 1.11
CA LEU A 64 1.93 8.06 2.21
C LEU A 64 3.40 8.21 1.84
N SER A 65 3.78 7.97 0.59
CA SER A 65 5.16 8.14 0.12
C SER A 65 5.61 9.61 0.05
N GLU A 66 4.66 10.54 -0.09
CA GLU A 66 4.92 11.98 -0.16
C GLU A 66 5.00 12.63 1.23
N LYS A 67 4.25 12.09 2.21
CA LYS A 67 4.22 12.60 3.58
C LYS A 67 5.32 12.01 4.45
N VAL A 68 6.53 12.56 4.31
CA VAL A 68 7.71 12.22 5.14
C VAL A 68 7.83 13.09 6.41
N GLU A 69 6.73 13.71 6.88
CA GLU A 69 6.77 14.53 8.09
C GLU A 69 6.83 13.67 9.36
N GLN A 70 7.43 14.24 10.43
CA GLN A 70 7.86 13.71 11.75
C GLN A 70 6.89 12.75 12.49
N LYS A 71 6.42 11.71 11.84
CA LYS A 71 5.83 10.54 12.48
C LYS A 71 6.94 9.62 12.96
N ASP A 72 6.61 8.84 13.98
CA ASP A 72 7.46 7.72 14.37
C ASP A 72 7.72 6.80 13.16
N VAL A 73 8.97 6.36 13.02
CA VAL A 73 9.44 5.63 11.83
C VAL A 73 8.77 4.26 11.73
N ASP A 74 8.53 3.59 12.87
CA ASP A 74 7.83 2.31 12.93
C ASP A 74 6.37 2.49 12.52
N ASP A 75 5.73 3.54 13.01
CA ASP A 75 4.37 3.91 12.62
C ASP A 75 4.20 4.18 11.12
N SER A 76 5.14 4.92 10.54
CA SER A 76 5.15 5.25 9.11
C SER A 76 5.41 4.03 8.24
N LEU A 77 6.34 3.16 8.66
CA LEU A 77 6.65 1.91 7.98
C LEU A 77 5.43 0.99 8.00
N ARG A 78 4.80 0.81 9.16
CA ARG A 78 3.57 0.03 9.30
C ARG A 78 2.46 0.53 8.39
N GLU A 79 2.18 1.83 8.40
CA GLU A 79 1.14 2.45 7.56
C GLU A 79 1.41 2.18 6.07
N SER A 80 2.67 2.33 5.64
CA SER A 80 3.10 2.06 4.27
C SER A 80 2.96 0.58 3.88
N CYS A 81 3.38 -0.34 4.76
CA CYS A 81 3.26 -1.78 4.56
C CYS A 81 1.80 -2.22 4.41
N CYS A 82 0.91 -1.71 5.26
CA CYS A 82 -0.52 -2.01 5.19
C CYS A 82 -1.16 -1.46 3.91
N ALA A 83 -0.89 -0.21 3.55
CA ALA A 83 -1.41 0.39 2.32
C ALA A 83 -0.91 -0.36 1.07
N PHE A 84 0.34 -0.80 1.07
CA PHE A 84 0.91 -1.59 -0.02
C PHE A 84 0.22 -2.96 -0.15
N ASN A 85 0.03 -3.67 0.96
CA ASN A 85 -0.71 -4.93 0.99
C ASN A 85 -2.15 -4.77 0.47
N ASP A 86 -2.87 -3.74 0.94
CA ASP A 86 -4.24 -3.45 0.50
C ASP A 86 -4.33 -3.21 -1.01
N LEU A 87 -3.34 -2.53 -1.59
CA LEU A 87 -3.24 -2.33 -3.03
C LEU A 87 -2.99 -3.66 -3.76
N VAL A 88 -2.03 -4.47 -3.28
CA VAL A 88 -1.70 -5.77 -3.89
C VAL A 88 -2.92 -6.70 -3.87
N GLN A 89 -3.58 -6.84 -2.73
CA GLN A 89 -4.80 -7.66 -2.59
C GLN A 89 -5.92 -7.16 -3.51
N CYS A 90 -6.12 -5.84 -3.58
CA CYS A 90 -7.09 -5.25 -4.51
C CYS A 90 -6.78 -5.62 -5.97
N LYS A 91 -5.51 -5.53 -6.37
CA LYS A 91 -5.09 -5.87 -7.74
C LYS A 91 -5.33 -7.35 -8.03
N HIS A 92 -4.99 -8.27 -7.13
CA HIS A 92 -5.27 -9.69 -7.32
C HIS A 92 -6.76 -9.97 -7.53
N LEU A 93 -7.61 -9.37 -6.69
CA LEU A 93 -9.07 -9.53 -6.77
C LEU A 93 -9.62 -9.05 -8.12
N HIS A 94 -9.39 -7.77 -8.46
CA HIS A 94 -10.01 -7.17 -9.62
C HIS A 94 -9.35 -7.57 -10.94
N VAL A 95 -8.06 -7.89 -10.97
CA VAL A 95 -7.45 -8.44 -12.19
C VAL A 95 -8.00 -9.83 -12.49
N ARG A 96 -8.19 -10.67 -11.47
CA ARG A 96 -8.81 -11.99 -11.67
C ARG A 96 -10.24 -11.87 -12.19
N GLN A 97 -11.02 -10.93 -11.65
CA GLN A 97 -12.42 -10.72 -12.03
C GLN A 97 -12.56 -10.06 -13.42
N ASP A 98 -11.73 -9.07 -13.73
CA ASP A 98 -11.99 -8.17 -14.86
C ASP A 98 -11.07 -8.41 -16.07
N CYS A 99 -9.88 -8.99 -15.86
CA CYS A 99 -8.85 -9.10 -16.91
C CYS A 99 -8.62 -10.54 -17.38
N GLY A 100 -9.22 -11.53 -16.72
CA GLY A 100 -9.10 -12.94 -17.05
C GLY A 100 -7.96 -13.68 -16.34
N GLN A 101 -7.95 -15.00 -16.50
CA GLN A 101 -7.10 -15.91 -15.73
C GLN A 101 -5.61 -15.78 -16.09
N GLU A 102 -5.27 -15.63 -17.37
CA GLU A 102 -3.88 -15.44 -17.83
C GLU A 102 -3.29 -14.14 -17.26
N ALA A 103 -4.07 -13.06 -17.32
CA ALA A 103 -3.70 -11.78 -16.74
C ALA A 103 -3.51 -11.88 -15.22
N SER A 104 -4.34 -12.68 -14.53
CA SER A 104 -4.21 -12.93 -13.08
C SER A 104 -2.92 -13.69 -12.75
N TYR A 105 -2.61 -14.74 -13.52
CA TYR A 105 -1.41 -15.55 -13.34
C TYR A 105 -0.13 -14.74 -13.58
N PHE A 106 -0.07 -14.02 -14.70
CA PHE A 106 1.05 -13.13 -15.02
C PHE A 106 1.24 -12.09 -13.92
N LEU A 107 0.15 -11.44 -13.47
CA LEU A 107 0.21 -10.47 -12.39
C LEU A 107 0.76 -11.10 -11.09
N GLN A 108 0.31 -12.29 -10.71
CA GLN A 108 0.75 -12.97 -9.49
C GLN A 108 2.26 -13.21 -9.50
N GLN A 109 2.76 -13.87 -10.55
CA GLN A 109 4.18 -14.19 -10.68
C GLN A 109 5.08 -12.94 -10.61
N HIS A 110 4.63 -11.84 -11.22
CA HIS A 110 5.45 -10.63 -11.30
C HIS A 110 5.26 -9.69 -10.10
N LEU A 111 4.06 -9.58 -9.51
CA LEU A 111 3.86 -8.80 -8.29
C LEU A 111 4.62 -9.39 -7.10
N ASP A 112 4.65 -10.71 -6.96
CA ASP A 112 5.40 -11.38 -5.89
C ASP A 112 6.89 -11.05 -6.02
N ARG A 113 7.45 -11.14 -7.23
CA ARG A 113 8.84 -10.77 -7.49
C ARG A 113 9.15 -9.29 -7.21
N ILE A 114 8.24 -8.38 -7.59
CA ILE A 114 8.40 -6.94 -7.36
C ILE A 114 8.39 -6.62 -5.86
N SER A 115 7.53 -7.32 -5.11
CA SER A 115 7.24 -7.01 -3.72
C SER A 115 8.02 -7.85 -2.71
N ASN A 116 8.70 -8.91 -3.12
CA ASN A 116 9.24 -9.93 -2.23
C ASN A 116 10.11 -9.35 -1.10
N SER A 117 11.13 -8.56 -1.42
CA SER A 117 12.03 -7.97 -0.41
C SER A 117 11.32 -6.94 0.48
N LEU A 118 10.32 -6.22 -0.06
CA LEU A 118 9.54 -5.29 0.75
C LEU A 118 8.60 -6.05 1.71
N ILE A 119 7.76 -6.94 1.17
CA ILE A 119 6.74 -7.67 1.92
C ILE A 119 7.37 -8.63 2.93
N HIS A 120 8.26 -9.52 2.48
CA HIS A 120 8.71 -10.65 3.28
C HIS A 120 9.90 -10.34 4.18
N GLU A 121 10.57 -9.20 4.03
CA GLU A 121 11.72 -8.85 4.89
C GLU A 121 11.51 -7.56 5.69
N HIS A 122 10.78 -6.58 5.13
CA HIS A 122 10.61 -5.28 5.77
C HIS A 122 9.20 -5.07 6.33
N CYS A 123 8.20 -5.78 5.80
CA CYS A 123 6.81 -5.68 6.22
C CYS A 123 6.28 -6.91 6.96
N GLU A 124 7.07 -7.98 7.10
CA GLU A 124 6.66 -9.27 7.66
C GLU A 124 5.93 -9.09 9.00
N HIS A 125 6.54 -8.36 9.93
CA HIS A 125 5.97 -8.11 11.27
C HIS A 125 4.63 -7.35 11.26
N TYR A 126 4.34 -6.57 10.23
CA TYR A 126 3.11 -5.79 10.15
C TYR A 126 2.00 -6.49 9.35
N MET A 127 2.34 -7.47 8.53
CA MET A 127 1.40 -8.12 7.60
C MET A 127 0.79 -9.42 8.13
N TYR A 128 1.49 -10.14 9.02
CA TYR A 128 1.01 -11.43 9.55
C TYR A 128 0.24 -11.34 10.87
N ASP A 129 0.29 -10.20 11.57
CA ASP A 129 -0.56 -9.95 12.74
C ASP A 129 -1.84 -9.22 12.29
N ILE A 130 -2.98 -9.89 12.46
CA ILE A 130 -4.33 -9.42 12.11
C ILE A 130 -4.63 -8.04 12.72
N ASN A 131 -3.99 -7.69 13.84
CA ASN A 131 -4.17 -6.42 14.53
C ASN A 131 -3.19 -5.32 14.09
N SER A 132 -2.12 -5.66 13.36
CA SER A 132 -1.06 -4.70 12.99
C SER A 132 -1.56 -3.64 12.01
N CYS A 133 -2.36 -4.03 11.01
CA CYS A 133 -2.99 -3.06 10.10
C CYS A 133 -4.31 -2.49 10.62
N ALA A 134 -4.85 -3.06 11.70
CA ALA A 134 -6.02 -2.54 12.39
C ALA A 134 -5.63 -1.44 13.39
N LYS A 135 -5.15 -0.28 12.90
CA LYS A 135 -5.08 0.90 13.79
C LYS A 135 -6.51 1.36 14.13
N SER A 136 -6.98 0.91 15.30
CA SER A 136 -8.10 1.39 16.11
C SER A 136 -8.78 2.67 15.59
N SER A 137 -9.78 2.50 14.73
CA SER A 137 -10.85 3.49 14.51
C SER A 137 -11.67 3.74 15.79
N VAL A 138 -11.48 2.91 16.82
CA VAL A 138 -12.15 2.97 18.11
C VAL A 138 -11.70 4.19 18.93
N ALA A 139 -10.44 4.61 18.85
CA ALA A 139 -9.92 5.75 19.64
C ALA A 139 -10.56 7.10 19.25
N LYS A 140 -11.00 7.28 18.00
CA LYS A 140 -11.68 8.51 17.55
C LYS A 140 -13.16 8.54 17.92
N TYR A 141 -13.82 7.38 17.93
CA TYR A 141 -15.23 7.27 18.32
C TYR A 141 -15.45 7.51 19.82
N PHE A 142 -14.58 6.97 20.69
CA PHE A 142 -14.70 7.20 22.13
C PHE A 142 -14.51 8.67 22.51
N SER A 143 -13.56 9.38 21.87
CA SER A 143 -13.37 10.82 22.10
C SER A 143 -14.64 11.62 21.74
N GLN A 144 -15.24 11.39 20.57
CA GLN A 144 -16.45 12.12 20.16
C GLN A 144 -17.68 11.81 21.04
N LEU A 145 -17.87 10.56 21.46
CA LEU A 145 -18.97 10.21 22.37
C LEU A 145 -18.82 10.87 23.75
N THR A 146 -17.61 10.96 24.30
CA THR A 146 -17.39 11.66 25.58
C THR A 146 -17.66 13.16 25.51
N TYR A 147 -17.36 13.83 24.39
CA TYR A 147 -17.68 15.26 24.23
C TYR A 147 -19.19 15.52 24.15
N LEU A 148 -19.95 14.63 23.49
CA LEU A 148 -21.41 14.76 23.37
C LEU A 148 -22.11 14.54 24.71
N THR A 149 -21.67 13.55 25.51
CA THR A 149 -22.27 13.30 26.84
C THR A 149 -21.95 14.41 27.83
N ILE A 150 -20.73 14.94 27.84
CA ILE A 150 -20.35 16.07 28.71
C ILE A 150 -21.15 17.32 28.34
N SER A 151 -21.35 17.59 27.05
CA SER A 151 -22.16 18.73 26.60
C SER A 151 -23.62 18.63 27.05
N LEU A 152 -24.23 17.45 26.92
CA LEU A 152 -25.62 17.22 27.34
C LEU A 152 -25.80 17.40 28.86
N VAL A 153 -24.85 16.94 29.68
CA VAL A 153 -24.89 17.11 31.14
C VAL A 153 -24.72 18.57 31.56
N TRP A 154 -23.90 19.35 30.83
CA TRP A 154 -23.79 20.79 31.07
C TRP A 154 -25.09 21.54 30.71
N PHE A 155 -25.73 21.19 29.59
CA PHE A 155 -26.99 21.84 29.19
C PHE A 155 -28.14 21.57 30.17
N THR A 156 -28.22 20.36 30.75
CA THR A 156 -29.25 20.05 31.75
C THR A 156 -28.98 20.70 33.10
N SER A 157 -27.71 20.91 33.46
CA SER A 157 -27.33 21.54 34.74
C SER A 157 -27.46 23.08 34.73
N ILE A 158 -27.49 23.71 33.56
CA ILE A 158 -27.70 25.17 33.40
C ILE A 158 -29.20 25.52 33.32
N SER A 159 -30.07 24.53 33.09
CA SER A 159 -31.53 24.73 32.94
C SER A 159 -32.31 24.49 34.24
N PHE A 160 -31.65 24.45 35.40
CA PHE A 160 -32.26 24.30 36.72
C PHE A 160 -31.80 25.40 37.68
#